data_AF-A0A9P1C1Q1-F1
#
_entry.id   AF-A0A9P1C1Q1-F1
#
_cell.length_a   1.000
_cell.length_b   1.000
_cell.length_c   1.000
_cell.angle_alpha   90.00
_cell.angle_beta   90.00
_cell.angle_gamma   90.00
#
_symmetry.space_group_name_H-M   'P 1'
#
loop_
_entity.id
_entity.type
_entity.pdbx_description
1 polymer ?
#
loop_
_entity_poly.entity_id
_entity_poly.type
_entity_poly.pdbx_seq_one_letter_code
_entity_poly.pdbx_strand_id
1 'polypeptide(L)'
;MEPVNRLPRPEDPAALERLAEAQQLLCARAVSEEDCQHAVELLLELARPIEEEGFGYSPALLTLASLYESGYEPAIQQDSGQAARHYMSLLEAQVPSQSLSNDLLEEAATNLCSLVKDKECQLQEAEVKRLEALAVQCEEWNLRSPGGWLAFAATEARRKWTAANEDPEVRERRLQREAQKAEQRRRLVEEQQLRAQQALVEAENLRLQGNDMCRQGQLPGNAAAQQHLLQAVGLYAQAVEVLSRCLDQSLPLEKAVELRRQRALLRSNSAQVELSTQRWAQAAELAEKSLEDEPSSVKTRYRLAKAQMGQSNWEAAAKTVDQALLSLKGQPGDRETFTVELWKLAEDIAQKLPQWRWSASKPELRKAAPDDFEKRIVGWWEYPGSTFEIRLEPWGALVFQEDTVKIELMKKGKLRWRGEVELISGMVLNLSFEPGSDVLVLEFIPPSELPAEDQWSGPKRFTAKRREGMKQEAIPAEVQEVPEPIAQPITEPAPEPAPTAEVQGEEAENSSAVLEAPKEVHIAGYPAVAGCYRLQPELKNGRPVYRREPHSEDADADQFLWFRGGNWGVTSSLNASSLAAPFAVRCADANALHPLQLRRRSKWYMRTGRNKEDSAPDLLVAADLEQSTSAS
;
A
#
# COMPACT_ATOMS: atom_id res chain seq x y z
N MET A 1 -28.73 28.37 26.21
CA MET A 1 -29.43 28.67 27.47
C MET A 1 -30.03 27.42 28.12
N GLU A 2 -29.30 26.29 28.18
CA GLU A 2 -29.69 25.12 28.98
C GLU A 2 -29.54 25.28 30.52
N PRO A 3 -28.56 26.03 31.08
CA PRO A 3 -28.32 26.00 32.52
C PRO A 3 -29.43 26.69 33.32
N VAL A 4 -30.05 27.74 32.77
CA VAL A 4 -31.08 28.55 33.47
C VAL A 4 -32.36 27.77 33.78
N ASN A 5 -32.71 26.79 32.94
CA ASN A 5 -33.90 25.95 33.12
C ASN A 5 -33.67 24.76 34.07
N ARG A 6 -32.41 24.49 34.44
CA ARG A 6 -32.02 23.36 35.30
C ARG A 6 -31.78 23.77 36.76
N LEU A 7 -31.88 25.07 37.07
CA LEU A 7 -31.64 25.57 38.43
C LEU A 7 -32.77 25.19 39.40
N PRO A 8 -32.45 24.89 40.67
CA PRO A 8 -33.47 24.65 41.70
C PRO A 8 -34.31 25.91 41.94
N ARG A 9 -35.60 25.78 42.26
CA ARG A 9 -36.45 26.97 42.48
C ARG A 9 -36.06 27.69 43.79
N PRO A 10 -35.95 29.03 43.81
CA PRO A 10 -35.81 29.79 45.05
C PRO A 10 -36.99 29.53 46.01
N GLU A 11 -36.73 29.48 47.31
CA GLU A 11 -37.77 29.34 48.34
C GLU A 11 -38.52 30.67 48.58
N ASP A 12 -37.84 31.79 48.40
CA ASP A 12 -38.43 33.13 48.51
C ASP A 12 -39.24 33.46 47.25
N PRO A 13 -40.55 33.77 47.38
CA PRO A 13 -41.39 34.15 46.24
C PRO A 13 -40.87 35.39 45.50
N ALA A 14 -40.26 36.36 46.20
CA ALA A 14 -39.69 37.54 45.56
C ALA A 14 -38.45 37.19 44.73
N ALA A 15 -37.59 36.28 45.21
CA ALA A 15 -36.47 35.75 44.44
C ALA A 15 -36.95 34.96 43.21
N LEU A 16 -38.05 34.20 43.34
CA LEU A 16 -38.64 33.47 42.23
C LEU A 16 -39.15 34.42 41.13
N GLU A 17 -39.77 35.54 41.50
CA GLU A 17 -40.21 36.57 40.55
C GLU A 17 -39.03 37.19 39.80
N ARG A 18 -37.96 37.57 40.51
CA ARG A 18 -36.75 38.13 39.87
C ARG A 18 -36.04 37.12 38.97
N LEU A 19 -36.02 35.83 39.34
CA LEU A 19 -35.45 34.78 38.50
C LEU A 19 -36.28 34.58 37.22
N ALA A 20 -37.61 34.62 37.33
CA ALA A 20 -38.50 34.53 36.19
C ALA A 20 -38.35 35.74 35.26
N GLU A 21 -38.17 36.95 35.81
CA GLU A 21 -37.89 38.17 35.05
C GLU A 21 -36.57 38.04 34.28
N ALA A 22 -35.49 37.66 34.95
CA ALA A 22 -34.19 37.44 34.29
C ALA A 22 -34.26 36.36 33.19
N GLN A 23 -35.01 35.28 33.42
CA GLN A 23 -35.25 34.23 32.42
C GLN A 23 -36.03 34.74 31.22
N GLN A 24 -37.04 35.58 31.43
CA GLN A 24 -37.85 36.15 30.34
C GLN A 24 -37.01 37.07 29.44
N LEU A 25 -36.17 37.91 30.04
CA LEU A 25 -35.27 38.80 29.31
C LEU A 25 -34.26 38.00 28.46
N LEU A 26 -33.62 37.00 29.07
CA LEU A 26 -32.59 36.19 28.43
C LEU A 26 -33.12 35.16 27.42
N CYS A 27 -34.37 34.73 27.54
CA CYS A 27 -35.01 33.79 26.61
C CYS A 27 -35.89 34.48 25.55
N ALA A 28 -35.89 35.83 25.49
CA ALA A 28 -36.66 36.55 24.51
C ALA A 28 -36.19 36.25 23.07
N ARG A 29 -37.13 36.28 22.11
CA ARG A 29 -36.82 36.01 20.69
C ARG A 29 -35.84 37.04 20.09
N ALA A 30 -35.78 38.23 20.66
CA ALA A 30 -34.79 39.26 20.40
C ALA A 30 -34.41 39.87 21.75
N VAL A 31 -33.14 39.74 22.13
CA VAL A 31 -32.60 40.28 23.38
C VAL A 31 -31.82 41.55 23.04
N SER A 32 -32.15 42.68 23.67
CA SER A 32 -31.39 43.91 23.51
C SER A 32 -30.21 44.01 24.48
N GLU A 33 -29.29 44.95 24.25
CA GLU A 33 -28.17 45.22 25.18
C GLU A 33 -28.67 45.62 26.57
N GLU A 34 -29.75 46.41 26.63
CA GLU A 34 -30.39 46.84 27.89
C GLU A 34 -31.03 45.64 28.62
N ASP A 35 -31.67 44.72 27.88
CA ASP A 35 -32.25 43.50 28.47
C ASP A 35 -31.18 42.58 29.07
N CYS A 36 -30.03 42.43 28.40
CA CYS A 36 -28.90 41.65 28.91
C CYS A 36 -28.31 42.27 30.18
N GLN A 37 -28.12 43.59 30.20
CA GLN A 37 -27.59 44.30 31.37
C GLN A 37 -28.54 44.17 32.56
N HIS A 38 -29.84 44.40 32.33
CA HIS A 38 -30.87 44.25 33.36
C HIS A 38 -30.95 42.81 33.89
N ALA A 39 -30.87 41.80 33.00
CA ALA A 39 -30.83 40.41 33.42
C ALA A 39 -29.58 40.07 34.26
N VAL A 40 -28.40 40.61 33.93
CA VAL A 40 -27.18 40.45 34.72
C VAL A 40 -27.34 41.08 36.10
N GLU A 41 -27.91 42.29 36.19
CA GLU A 41 -28.19 42.96 37.47
C GLU A 41 -29.13 42.14 38.35
N LEU A 42 -30.22 41.62 37.78
CA LEU A 42 -31.17 40.74 38.48
C LEU A 42 -30.49 39.46 38.99
N LEU A 43 -29.65 38.82 38.17
CA LEU A 43 -28.93 37.61 38.57
C LEU A 43 -27.87 37.89 39.66
N LEU A 44 -27.23 39.06 39.64
CA LEU A 44 -26.30 39.49 40.68
C LEU A 44 -27.03 39.80 42.00
N GLU A 45 -28.20 40.45 41.94
CA GLU A 45 -29.07 40.69 43.10
C GLU A 45 -29.55 39.38 43.73
N LEU A 46 -29.93 38.42 42.88
CA LEU A 46 -30.31 37.07 43.32
C LEU A 46 -29.17 36.34 44.04
N ALA A 47 -27.97 36.38 43.47
CA ALA A 47 -26.80 35.70 44.02
C ALA A 47 -26.24 36.36 45.29
N ARG A 48 -26.53 37.64 45.52
CA ARG A 48 -25.98 38.41 46.64
C ARG A 48 -26.44 37.84 47.99
N PRO A 49 -25.56 37.76 49.02
CA PRO A 49 -25.94 37.28 50.34
C PRO A 49 -27.09 38.08 50.97
N ILE A 50 -27.90 37.43 51.81
CA ILE A 50 -29.04 38.06 52.53
C ILE A 50 -28.56 39.22 53.43
N GLU A 51 -27.35 39.09 53.99
CA GLU A 51 -26.72 40.12 54.82
C GLU A 51 -26.43 41.43 54.07
N GLU A 52 -26.35 41.37 52.74
CA GLU A 52 -26.09 42.51 51.85
C GLU A 52 -27.34 42.94 51.07
N GLU A 53 -28.53 42.71 51.65
CA GLU A 53 -29.84 43.01 51.03
C GLU A 53 -30.10 42.22 49.74
N GLY A 54 -29.48 41.03 49.59
CA GLY A 54 -29.72 40.10 48.48
C GLY A 54 -30.65 38.93 48.84
N PHE A 55 -30.78 37.96 47.92
CA PHE A 55 -31.63 36.78 48.11
C PHE A 55 -30.88 35.49 48.49
N GLY A 56 -29.54 35.52 48.50
CA GLY A 56 -28.70 34.36 48.81
C GLY A 56 -28.84 33.19 47.83
N TYR A 57 -29.45 33.40 46.67
CA TYR A 57 -29.70 32.38 45.66
C TYR A 57 -28.47 32.18 44.76
N SER A 58 -27.45 31.54 45.31
CA SER A 58 -26.19 31.33 44.60
C SER A 58 -26.27 30.49 43.30
N PRO A 59 -27.29 29.64 43.01
CA PRO A 59 -27.43 29.00 41.71
C PRO A 59 -27.53 29.98 40.52
N ALA A 60 -27.94 31.24 40.74
CA ALA A 60 -27.90 32.28 39.71
C ALA A 60 -26.48 32.52 39.15
N LEU A 61 -25.43 32.27 39.95
CA LEU A 61 -24.03 32.41 39.54
C LEU A 61 -23.66 31.43 38.42
N LEU A 62 -24.33 30.28 38.31
CA LEU A 62 -24.09 29.34 37.19
C LEU A 62 -24.48 29.97 35.84
N THR A 63 -25.59 30.71 35.82
CA THR A 63 -26.05 31.42 34.63
C THR A 63 -25.10 32.57 34.30
N LEU A 64 -24.70 33.36 35.29
CA LEU A 64 -23.72 34.44 35.11
C LEU A 64 -22.39 33.91 34.57
N ALA A 65 -21.87 32.81 35.14
CA ALA A 65 -20.64 32.19 34.67
C ALA A 65 -20.73 31.77 33.20
N SER A 66 -21.84 31.14 32.80
CA SER A 66 -22.08 30.75 31.41
C SER A 66 -22.20 31.95 30.46
N LEU A 67 -22.77 33.07 30.90
CA LEU A 67 -22.89 34.29 30.10
C LEU A 67 -21.51 34.89 29.80
N TYR A 68 -20.68 35.10 30.83
CA TYR A 68 -19.31 35.61 30.68
C TYR A 68 -18.39 34.64 29.96
N GLU A 69 -18.60 33.33 30.12
CA GLU A 69 -17.81 32.31 29.45
C GLU A 69 -18.04 32.30 27.93
N SER A 70 -19.30 32.48 27.53
CA SER A 70 -19.73 32.32 26.13
C SER A 70 -19.63 33.61 25.34
N GLY A 71 -19.94 34.76 25.95
CA GLY A 71 -19.94 36.08 25.29
C GLY A 71 -20.89 36.16 24.09
N TYR A 72 -21.88 35.27 24.00
CA TYR A 72 -22.82 35.24 22.87
C TYR A 72 -23.91 36.30 22.95
N GLU A 73 -24.19 36.81 24.15
CA GLU A 73 -25.26 37.77 24.37
C GLU A 73 -24.80 39.22 24.10
N PRO A 74 -25.67 40.06 23.52
CA PRO A 74 -25.34 41.44 23.20
C PRO A 74 -24.93 42.22 24.46
N ALA A 75 -23.91 43.07 24.33
CA ALA A 75 -23.26 43.84 25.39
C ALA A 75 -22.54 43.06 26.51
N ILE A 76 -22.53 41.72 26.52
CA ILE A 76 -21.72 40.93 27.47
C ILE A 76 -20.41 40.51 26.79
N GLN A 77 -19.32 41.19 27.15
CA GLN A 77 -17.99 40.80 26.65
C GLN A 77 -17.56 39.46 27.27
N GLN A 78 -16.99 38.59 26.45
CA GLN A 78 -16.40 37.34 26.91
C GLN A 78 -15.26 37.64 27.90
N ASP A 79 -15.39 37.15 29.14
CA ASP A 79 -14.39 37.32 30.19
C ASP A 79 -14.22 36.00 30.96
N SER A 80 -13.16 35.26 30.62
CA SER A 80 -12.83 33.98 31.25
C SER A 80 -12.43 34.11 32.72
N GLY A 81 -11.90 35.27 33.14
CA GLY A 81 -11.59 35.56 34.52
C GLY A 81 -12.86 35.76 35.34
N GLN A 82 -13.78 36.57 34.83
CA GLN A 82 -15.06 36.81 35.49
C GLN A 82 -15.93 35.55 35.54
N ALA A 83 -15.98 34.77 34.46
CA ALA A 83 -16.65 33.47 34.45
C ALA A 83 -16.08 32.50 35.51
N ALA A 84 -14.74 32.41 35.61
CA ALA A 84 -14.08 31.57 36.61
C ALA A 84 -14.42 32.00 38.05
N ARG A 85 -14.45 33.31 38.33
CA ARG A 85 -14.86 33.84 39.65
C ARG A 85 -16.30 33.49 39.99
N HIS A 86 -17.22 33.54 39.02
CA HIS A 86 -18.61 33.15 39.24
C HIS A 86 -18.75 31.64 39.50
N TYR A 87 -18.06 30.78 38.74
CA TYR A 87 -18.02 29.34 39.03
C TYR A 87 -17.40 29.03 40.41
N MET A 88 -16.31 29.70 40.78
CA MET A 88 -15.70 29.54 42.11
C MET A 88 -16.67 29.96 43.22
N SER A 89 -17.29 31.13 43.09
CA SER A 89 -18.23 31.67 44.10
C SER A 89 -19.48 30.79 44.23
N LEU A 90 -19.96 30.22 43.12
CA LEU A 90 -21.03 29.22 43.13
C LEU A 90 -20.62 27.99 43.96
N LEU A 91 -19.44 27.43 43.66
CA LEU A 91 -18.94 26.23 44.33
C LEU A 91 -18.68 26.47 45.83
N GLU A 92 -18.15 27.64 46.21
CA GLU A 92 -17.96 28.02 47.63
C GLU A 92 -19.28 28.05 48.41
N ALA A 93 -20.36 28.57 47.81
CA ALA A 93 -21.66 28.63 48.43
C ALA A 93 -22.38 27.26 48.45
N GLN A 94 -22.14 26.42 47.43
CA GLN A 94 -22.91 25.20 47.21
C GLN A 94 -22.27 23.92 47.77
N VAL A 95 -20.95 23.86 47.89
CA VAL A 95 -20.25 22.70 48.47
C VAL A 95 -20.68 22.45 49.93
N PRO A 96 -20.81 23.48 50.81
CA PRO A 96 -21.28 23.28 52.18
C PRO A 96 -22.80 23.09 52.29
N SER A 97 -23.59 23.73 51.43
CA SER A 97 -25.06 23.72 51.51
C SER A 97 -25.71 22.53 50.82
N GLN A 98 -25.02 21.90 49.85
CA GLN A 98 -25.51 20.76 49.05
C GLN A 98 -26.89 20.99 48.41
N SER A 99 -27.27 22.25 48.15
CA SER A 99 -28.58 22.57 47.59
C SER A 99 -28.66 22.35 46.07
N LEU A 100 -27.51 22.31 45.40
CA LEU A 100 -27.37 21.96 43.99
C LEU A 100 -27.17 20.45 43.81
N SER A 101 -27.64 19.88 42.70
CA SER A 101 -27.35 18.48 42.37
C SER A 101 -25.85 18.28 42.10
N ASN A 102 -25.35 17.08 42.43
CA ASN A 102 -23.95 16.71 42.16
C ASN A 102 -23.58 16.87 40.67
N ASP A 103 -24.51 16.60 39.76
CA ASP A 103 -24.28 16.75 38.31
C ASP A 103 -23.97 18.19 37.93
N LEU A 104 -24.70 19.16 38.49
CA LEU A 104 -24.48 20.58 38.23
C LEU A 104 -23.20 21.10 38.91
N LEU A 105 -22.83 20.55 40.08
CA LEU A 105 -21.55 20.85 40.73
C LEU A 105 -20.36 20.32 39.92
N GLU A 106 -20.50 19.11 39.37
CA GLU A 106 -19.49 18.53 38.49
C GLU A 106 -19.36 19.33 37.18
N GLU A 107 -20.49 19.74 36.58
CA GLU A 107 -20.49 20.60 35.39
C GLU A 107 -19.77 21.93 35.66
N ALA A 108 -20.10 22.60 36.77
CA ALA A 108 -19.44 23.85 37.17
C ALA A 108 -17.92 23.65 37.41
N ALA A 109 -17.53 22.56 38.08
CA ALA A 109 -16.12 22.25 38.33
C ALA A 109 -15.36 21.92 37.03
N THR A 110 -16.01 21.22 36.10
CA THR A 110 -15.45 20.87 34.79
C THR A 110 -15.26 22.12 33.91
N ASN A 111 -16.26 23.01 33.89
CA ASN A 111 -16.18 24.27 33.15
C ASN A 111 -15.13 25.21 33.76
N LEU A 112 -15.05 25.31 35.08
CA LEU A 112 -13.98 26.05 35.74
C LEU A 112 -12.59 25.48 35.39
N CYS A 113 -12.44 24.15 35.40
CA CYS A 113 -11.22 23.48 35.00
C CYS A 113 -10.84 23.78 33.54
N SER A 114 -11.81 23.78 32.62
CA SER A 114 -11.56 24.10 31.21
C SER A 114 -11.17 25.56 31.01
N LEU A 115 -11.79 26.50 31.74
CA LEU A 115 -11.41 27.92 31.72
C LEU A 115 -9.95 28.12 32.16
N VAL A 116 -9.56 27.49 33.26
CA VAL A 116 -8.20 27.56 33.80
C VAL A 116 -7.19 26.92 32.86
N LYS A 117 -7.53 25.80 32.23
CA LYS A 117 -6.61 25.06 31.34
C LYS A 117 -6.45 25.74 29.99
N ASP A 118 -7.56 26.08 29.33
CA ASP A 118 -7.60 26.36 27.90
C ASP A 118 -7.79 27.86 27.57
N LYS A 119 -8.48 28.66 28.40
CA LYS A 119 -8.93 30.03 28.04
C LYS A 119 -8.11 31.20 28.63
N GLU A 120 -6.79 31.05 28.76
CA GLU A 120 -5.86 32.06 29.31
C GLU A 120 -6.35 32.77 30.60
N CYS A 121 -7.19 32.12 31.41
CA CYS A 121 -7.70 32.70 32.65
C CYS A 121 -6.52 32.93 33.61
N GLN A 122 -6.23 34.20 33.90
CA GLN A 122 -5.18 34.60 34.83
C GLN A 122 -5.78 34.83 36.21
N LEU A 123 -5.76 33.77 37.03
CA LEU A 123 -6.14 33.86 38.43
C LEU A 123 -5.00 34.48 39.25
N GLN A 124 -5.37 35.37 40.17
CA GLN A 124 -4.46 35.96 41.16
C GLN A 124 -4.11 34.94 42.25
N GLU A 125 -3.05 35.20 43.03
CA GLU A 125 -2.60 34.28 44.09
C GLU A 125 -3.72 33.97 45.11
N ALA A 126 -4.52 34.98 45.47
CA ALA A 126 -5.65 34.82 46.37
C ALA A 126 -6.72 33.90 45.78
N GLU A 127 -6.98 33.98 44.48
CA GLU A 127 -7.95 33.14 43.76
C GLU A 127 -7.45 31.70 43.61
N VAL A 128 -6.15 31.51 43.37
CA VAL A 128 -5.52 30.18 43.36
C VAL A 128 -5.63 29.52 44.74
N LYS A 129 -5.36 30.25 45.83
CA LYS A 129 -5.52 29.73 47.20
C LYS A 129 -6.98 29.40 47.53
N ARG A 130 -7.93 30.21 47.06
CA ARG A 130 -9.37 29.89 47.17
C ARG A 130 -9.72 28.59 46.45
N LEU A 131 -9.19 28.39 45.24
CA LEU A 131 -9.40 27.17 44.45
C LEU A 131 -8.78 25.92 45.12
N GLU A 132 -7.58 26.06 45.69
CA GLU A 132 -6.93 25.01 46.50
C GLU A 132 -7.78 24.66 47.74
N ALA A 133 -8.29 25.67 48.46
CA ALA A 133 -9.12 25.46 49.64
C ALA A 133 -10.46 24.80 49.30
N LEU A 134 -11.09 25.20 48.18
CA LEU A 134 -12.30 24.57 47.65
C LEU A 134 -12.10 23.09 47.33
N ALA A 135 -10.97 22.74 46.70
CA ALA A 135 -10.65 21.34 46.39
C ALA A 135 -10.56 20.49 47.67
N VAL A 136 -9.90 21.01 48.72
CA VAL A 136 -9.82 20.34 50.03
C VAL A 136 -11.19 20.20 50.68
N GLN A 137 -12.03 21.25 50.65
CA GLN A 137 -13.39 21.17 51.16
C GLN A 137 -14.20 20.08 50.44
N CYS A 138 -14.13 20.00 49.10
CA CYS A 138 -14.82 18.93 48.37
C CYS A 138 -14.38 17.51 48.82
N GLU A 139 -13.12 17.31 49.20
CA GLU A 139 -12.66 16.05 49.76
C GLU A 139 -13.27 15.78 51.16
N GLU A 140 -13.32 16.79 52.03
CA GLU A 140 -13.93 16.70 53.36
C GLU A 140 -15.42 16.34 53.31
N TRP A 141 -16.14 16.87 52.31
CA TRP A 141 -17.56 16.61 52.08
C TRP A 141 -17.83 15.38 51.18
N ASN A 142 -16.78 14.60 50.83
CA ASN A 142 -16.84 13.39 50.01
C ASN A 142 -17.44 13.60 48.59
N LEU A 143 -17.29 14.81 48.04
CA LEU A 143 -17.67 15.18 46.67
C LEU A 143 -16.52 14.86 45.71
N ARG A 144 -16.26 13.56 45.50
CA ARG A 144 -15.07 13.07 44.77
C ARG A 144 -14.98 13.58 43.32
N SER A 145 -16.10 13.64 42.60
CA SER A 145 -16.10 14.01 41.19
C SER A 145 -15.78 15.51 40.98
N PRO A 146 -16.53 16.46 41.60
CA PRO A 146 -16.17 17.87 41.55
C PRO A 146 -14.79 18.17 42.17
N GLY A 147 -14.44 17.48 43.27
CA GLY A 147 -13.15 17.65 43.95
C GLY A 147 -11.94 17.32 43.06
N GLY A 148 -12.02 16.25 42.25
CA GLY A 148 -10.96 15.90 41.31
C GLY A 148 -10.72 16.97 40.23
N TRP A 149 -11.80 17.52 39.67
CA TRP A 149 -11.72 18.62 38.71
C TRP A 149 -11.16 19.90 39.32
N LEU A 150 -11.58 20.24 40.55
CA LEU A 150 -11.06 21.39 41.27
C LEU A 150 -9.59 21.25 41.65
N ALA A 151 -9.15 20.06 42.06
CA ALA A 151 -7.75 19.80 42.35
C ALA A 151 -6.87 19.94 41.10
N PHE A 152 -7.35 19.46 39.94
CA PHE A 152 -6.67 19.66 38.67
C PHE A 152 -6.62 21.14 38.27
N ALA A 153 -7.75 21.85 38.38
CA ALA A 153 -7.83 23.28 38.11
C ALA A 153 -6.90 24.08 39.03
N ALA A 154 -6.85 23.78 40.34
CA ALA A 154 -5.94 24.39 41.30
C ALA A 154 -4.47 24.18 40.90
N THR A 155 -4.11 22.95 40.52
CA THR A 155 -2.75 22.60 40.10
C THR A 155 -2.33 23.37 38.85
N GLU A 156 -3.20 23.43 37.83
CA GLU A 156 -2.92 24.18 36.59
C GLU A 156 -2.92 25.69 36.82
N ALA A 157 -3.84 26.23 37.62
CA ALA A 157 -3.86 27.65 37.99
C ALA A 157 -2.58 28.03 38.74
N ARG A 158 -2.14 27.20 39.68
CA ARG A 158 -0.89 27.40 40.42
C ARG A 158 0.32 27.33 39.51
N ARG A 159 0.34 26.38 38.57
CA ARG A 159 1.40 26.26 37.56
C ARG A 159 1.47 27.52 36.69
N LYS A 160 0.34 28.01 36.19
CA LYS A 160 0.27 29.23 35.36
C LYS A 160 0.67 30.47 36.15
N TRP A 161 0.17 30.64 37.37
CA TRP A 161 0.55 31.75 38.25
C TRP A 161 2.05 31.73 38.56
N THR A 162 2.60 30.56 38.88
CA THR A 162 4.04 30.42 39.16
C THR A 162 4.86 30.73 37.91
N ALA A 163 4.43 30.28 36.73
CA ALA A 163 5.11 30.57 35.47
C ALA A 163 5.02 32.05 35.04
N ALA A 164 3.92 32.73 35.36
CA ALA A 164 3.73 34.16 35.08
C ALA A 164 4.55 35.05 36.03
N ASN A 165 4.75 34.61 37.28
CA ASN A 165 5.52 35.33 38.30
C ASN A 165 6.95 34.78 38.48
N GLU A 166 7.39 33.87 37.61
CA GLU A 166 8.74 33.34 37.63
C GLU A 166 9.72 34.43 37.17
N ASP A 167 10.82 34.56 37.89
CA ASP A 167 11.93 35.43 37.49
C ASP A 167 12.36 35.10 36.05
N PRO A 168 12.46 36.09 35.14
CA PRO A 168 12.87 35.87 33.76
C PRO A 168 14.17 35.07 33.63
N GLU A 169 15.14 35.25 34.54
CA GLU A 169 16.40 34.49 34.51
C GLU A 169 16.19 33.00 34.84
N VAL A 170 15.29 32.70 35.79
CA VAL A 170 14.98 31.32 36.20
C VAL A 170 14.20 30.62 35.10
N ARG A 171 13.24 31.32 34.47
CA ARG A 171 12.48 30.85 33.32
C ARG A 171 13.40 30.49 32.15
N GLU A 172 14.35 31.37 31.82
CA GLU A 172 15.30 31.12 30.74
C GLU A 172 16.16 29.88 31.01
N ARG A 173 16.70 29.72 32.23
CA ARG A 173 17.47 28.53 32.62
C ARG A 173 16.65 27.25 32.56
N ARG A 174 15.36 27.27 32.94
CA ARG A 174 14.46 26.11 32.80
C ARG A 174 14.27 25.74 31.33
N LEU A 175 13.93 26.72 30.50
CA LEU A 175 13.72 26.51 29.06
C LEU A 175 14.99 25.99 28.37
N GLN A 176 16.17 26.50 28.74
CA GLN A 176 17.45 25.99 28.24
C GLN A 176 17.67 24.51 28.63
N ARG A 177 17.39 24.12 29.89
CA ARG A 177 17.49 22.71 30.33
C ARG A 177 16.49 21.80 29.63
N GLU A 178 15.27 22.27 29.41
CA GLU A 178 14.23 21.54 28.67
C GLU A 178 14.61 21.37 27.20
N ALA A 179 15.12 22.44 26.56
CA ALA A 179 15.63 22.40 25.20
C ALA A 179 16.81 21.41 25.07
N GLN A 180 17.76 21.44 26.00
CA GLN A 180 18.88 20.49 26.03
C GLN A 180 18.40 19.03 26.19
N LYS A 181 17.45 18.76 27.09
CA LYS A 181 16.87 17.42 27.24
C LYS A 181 16.11 16.98 25.99
N ALA A 182 15.36 17.90 25.37
CA ALA A 182 14.63 17.62 24.13
C ALA A 182 15.60 17.31 22.98
N GLU A 183 16.69 18.06 22.87
CA GLU A 183 17.74 17.83 21.88
C GLU A 183 18.45 16.49 22.11
N GLN A 184 18.78 16.14 23.35
CA GLN A 184 19.34 14.83 23.68
C GLN A 184 18.40 13.69 23.30
N ARG A 185 17.10 13.82 23.57
CA ARG A 185 16.10 12.83 23.16
C ARG A 185 16.01 12.71 21.64
N ARG A 186 16.04 13.82 20.90
CA ARG A 186 16.05 13.82 19.43
C ARG A 186 17.29 13.09 18.89
N ARG A 187 18.48 13.41 19.40
CA ARG A 187 19.73 12.76 19.00
C ARG A 187 19.71 11.24 19.26
N LEU A 188 19.19 10.81 20.41
CA LEU A 188 19.04 9.38 20.73
C LEU A 188 18.09 8.67 19.76
N VAL A 189 16.96 9.30 19.42
CA VAL A 189 16.01 8.74 18.44
C VAL A 189 16.63 8.66 17.05
N GLU A 190 17.34 9.71 16.61
CA GLU A 190 18.05 9.73 15.32
C GLU A 190 19.13 8.64 15.27
N GLU A 191 19.90 8.46 16.34
CA GLU A 191 20.92 7.41 16.43
C GLU A 191 20.29 6.01 16.36
N GLN A 192 19.19 5.79 17.08
CA GLN A 192 18.45 4.52 17.04
C GLN A 192 17.88 4.24 15.64
N GLN A 193 17.34 5.25 14.96
CA GLN A 193 16.87 5.12 13.58
C GLN A 193 18.01 4.77 12.62
N LEU A 194 19.16 5.43 12.75
CA LEU A 194 20.34 5.15 11.93
C LEU A 194 20.83 3.70 12.14
N ARG A 195 20.92 3.24 13.40
CA ARG A 195 21.28 1.85 13.72
C ARG A 195 20.29 0.85 13.13
N ALA A 196 18.98 1.12 13.23
CA ALA A 196 17.96 0.27 12.63
C ALA A 196 18.09 0.20 11.10
N GLN A 197 18.41 1.33 10.46
CA GLN A 197 18.65 1.38 9.01
C GLN A 197 19.88 0.58 8.61
N GLN A 198 20.98 0.67 9.38
CA GLN A 198 22.18 -0.14 9.16
C GLN A 198 21.90 -1.63 9.33
N ALA A 199 21.15 -2.00 10.37
CA ALA A 199 20.73 -3.38 10.62
C ALA A 199 19.88 -3.96 9.49
N LEU A 200 18.99 -3.17 8.87
CA LEU A 200 18.23 -3.59 7.69
C LEU A 200 19.14 -3.88 6.49
N VAL A 201 20.14 -3.03 6.24
CA VAL A 201 21.11 -3.22 5.15
C VAL A 201 21.96 -4.46 5.39
N GLU A 202 22.45 -4.65 6.61
CA GLU A 202 23.22 -5.83 7.00
C GLU A 202 22.40 -7.12 6.86
N ALA A 203 21.17 -7.12 7.39
CA ALA A 203 20.27 -8.25 7.28
C ALA A 203 19.92 -8.59 5.82
N GLU A 204 19.76 -7.59 4.95
CA GLU A 204 19.53 -7.79 3.52
C GLU A 204 20.75 -8.42 2.83
N ASN A 205 21.97 -7.97 3.15
CA ASN A 205 23.18 -8.58 2.61
C ASN A 205 23.32 -10.05 3.03
N LEU A 206 23.07 -10.36 4.31
CA LEU A 206 23.05 -11.72 4.83
C LEU A 206 21.95 -12.56 4.16
N ARG A 207 20.77 -11.98 3.92
CA ARG A 207 19.67 -12.62 3.18
C ARG A 207 20.09 -13.00 1.77
N LEU A 208 20.74 -12.09 1.04
CA LEU A 208 21.19 -12.32 -0.32
C LEU A 208 22.21 -13.47 -0.37
N GLN A 209 23.21 -13.45 0.52
CA GLN A 209 24.16 -14.55 0.65
C GLN A 209 23.47 -15.87 1.00
N GLY A 210 22.51 -15.85 1.93
CA GLY A 210 21.72 -17.03 2.29
C GLY A 210 20.89 -17.57 1.13
N ASN A 211 20.33 -16.69 0.29
CA ASN A 211 19.59 -17.10 -0.91
C ASN A 211 20.53 -17.77 -1.93
N ASP A 212 21.74 -17.25 -2.11
CA ASP A 212 22.72 -17.83 -3.03
C ASP A 212 23.16 -19.23 -2.57
N MET A 213 23.43 -19.39 -1.26
CA MET A 213 23.71 -20.70 -0.67
C MET A 213 22.52 -21.66 -0.81
N CYS A 214 21.29 -21.16 -0.63
CA CYS A 214 20.08 -21.95 -0.85
C CYS A 214 19.96 -22.44 -2.30
N ARG A 215 20.22 -21.58 -3.28
CA ARG A 215 20.22 -21.95 -4.70
C ARG A 215 21.29 -23.01 -5.00
N GLN A 216 22.51 -22.81 -4.51
CA GLN A 216 23.61 -23.77 -4.68
C GLN A 216 23.27 -25.13 -4.07
N GLY A 217 22.60 -25.13 -2.91
CA GLY A 217 22.13 -26.33 -2.22
C GLY A 217 21.01 -27.09 -2.94
N GLN A 218 20.25 -26.42 -3.80
CA GLN A 218 19.14 -27.00 -4.56
C GLN A 218 19.55 -27.48 -5.97
N LEU A 219 20.80 -27.23 -6.40
CA LEU A 219 21.29 -27.68 -7.70
C LEU A 219 21.43 -29.22 -7.72
N PRO A 220 20.79 -29.92 -8.68
CA PRO A 220 20.96 -31.36 -8.84
C PRO A 220 22.42 -31.73 -9.06
N GLY A 221 22.91 -32.76 -8.37
CA GLY A 221 24.28 -33.27 -8.53
C GLY A 221 25.37 -32.51 -7.75
N ASN A 222 25.03 -31.49 -6.96
CA ASN A 222 26.01 -30.82 -6.10
C ASN A 222 26.36 -31.68 -4.88
N ALA A 223 27.61 -32.17 -4.82
CA ALA A 223 28.09 -32.97 -3.69
C ALA A 223 28.09 -32.21 -2.34
N ALA A 224 28.18 -30.88 -2.38
CA ALA A 224 28.13 -30.01 -1.20
C ALA A 224 26.73 -29.47 -0.90
N ALA A 225 25.68 -29.99 -1.54
CA ALA A 225 24.31 -29.47 -1.44
C ALA A 225 23.86 -29.27 0.02
N GLN A 226 24.04 -30.29 0.87
CA GLN A 226 23.62 -30.23 2.27
C GLN A 226 24.41 -29.20 3.09
N GLN A 227 25.70 -29.00 2.79
CA GLN A 227 26.52 -27.99 3.46
C GLN A 227 26.05 -26.58 3.10
N HIS A 228 25.74 -26.32 1.83
CA HIS A 228 25.22 -25.02 1.40
C HIS A 228 23.84 -24.72 2.01
N LEU A 229 22.95 -25.70 2.13
CA LEU A 229 21.66 -25.51 2.80
C LEU A 229 21.85 -25.16 4.30
N LEU A 230 22.78 -25.82 5.00
CA LEU A 230 23.10 -25.48 6.39
C LEU A 230 23.70 -24.07 6.52
N GLN A 231 24.58 -23.68 5.61
CA GLN A 231 25.13 -22.32 5.56
C GLN A 231 24.03 -21.28 5.32
N ALA A 232 23.07 -21.56 4.44
CA ALA A 232 21.93 -20.68 4.19
C ALA A 232 21.12 -20.43 5.49
N VAL A 233 20.81 -21.48 6.25
CA VAL A 233 20.11 -21.35 7.54
C VAL A 233 20.93 -20.52 8.53
N GLY A 234 22.25 -20.76 8.61
CA GLY A 234 23.14 -19.98 9.46
C GLY A 234 23.16 -18.49 9.14
N LEU A 235 23.21 -18.14 7.84
CA LEU A 235 23.18 -16.74 7.38
C LEU A 235 21.85 -16.06 7.68
N TYR A 236 20.72 -16.75 7.47
CA TYR A 236 19.42 -16.20 7.85
C TYR A 236 19.28 -16.03 9.37
N ALA A 237 19.82 -16.96 10.17
CA ALA A 237 19.80 -16.85 11.63
C ALA A 237 20.59 -15.62 12.12
N GLN A 238 21.77 -15.37 11.54
CA GLN A 238 22.55 -14.16 11.81
C GLN A 238 21.77 -12.89 11.45
N ALA A 239 21.11 -12.86 10.30
CA ALA A 239 20.27 -11.73 9.89
C ALA A 239 19.10 -11.48 10.87
N VAL A 240 18.46 -12.56 11.36
CA VAL A 240 17.40 -12.47 12.38
C VAL A 240 17.93 -11.91 13.70
N GLU A 241 19.15 -12.28 14.10
CA GLU A 241 19.78 -11.78 15.32
C GLU A 241 20.08 -10.27 15.24
N VAL A 242 20.64 -9.82 14.11
CA VAL A 242 20.89 -8.39 13.83
C VAL A 242 19.61 -7.57 13.98
N LEU A 243 18.51 -8.02 13.37
CA LEU A 243 17.22 -7.32 13.47
C LEU A 243 16.60 -7.39 14.88
N SER A 244 16.79 -8.49 15.60
CA SER A 244 16.21 -8.66 16.94
C SER A 244 16.85 -7.70 17.96
N ARG A 245 18.18 -7.50 17.90
CA ARG A 245 18.88 -6.54 18.77
C ARG A 245 18.38 -5.10 18.62
N CYS A 246 17.89 -4.73 17.43
CA CYS A 246 17.27 -3.43 17.19
C CYS A 246 15.83 -3.38 17.71
N LEU A 247 15.06 -4.46 17.57
CA LEU A 247 13.67 -4.54 18.05
C LEU A 247 13.55 -4.49 19.58
N ASP A 248 14.60 -4.86 20.32
CA ASP A 248 14.65 -4.74 21.78
C ASP A 248 14.79 -3.28 22.26
N GLN A 249 14.99 -2.33 21.35
CA GLN A 249 15.12 -0.90 21.65
C GLN A 249 13.81 -0.15 21.37
N SER A 250 13.63 1.02 22.00
CA SER A 250 12.46 1.88 21.79
C SER A 250 12.47 2.56 20.42
N LEU A 251 12.12 1.82 19.37
CA LEU A 251 12.03 2.34 18.00
C LEU A 251 10.65 2.97 17.71
N PRO A 252 10.59 3.92 16.75
CA PRO A 252 9.32 4.36 16.17
C PRO A 252 8.52 3.18 15.60
N LEU A 253 7.19 3.24 15.72
CA LEU A 253 6.29 2.14 15.34
C LEU A 253 6.51 1.66 13.90
N GLU A 254 6.64 2.59 12.95
CA GLU A 254 6.84 2.28 11.53
C GLU A 254 8.11 1.46 11.28
N LYS A 255 9.21 1.86 11.92
CA LYS A 255 10.50 1.15 11.81
C LYS A 255 10.44 -0.22 12.49
N ALA A 256 9.81 -0.32 13.65
CA ALA A 256 9.61 -1.61 14.31
C ALA A 256 8.80 -2.58 13.44
N VAL A 257 7.75 -2.11 12.75
CA VAL A 257 6.96 -2.93 11.81
C VAL A 257 7.80 -3.37 10.61
N GLU A 258 8.59 -2.48 10.03
CA GLU A 258 9.51 -2.81 8.92
C GLU A 258 10.52 -3.90 9.31
N LEU A 259 11.16 -3.75 10.48
CA LEU A 259 12.11 -4.73 11.02
C LEU A 259 11.44 -6.09 11.28
N ARG A 260 10.26 -6.12 11.90
CA ARG A 260 9.50 -7.37 12.12
C ARG A 260 9.16 -8.07 10.82
N ARG A 261 8.74 -7.32 9.79
CA ARG A 261 8.43 -7.89 8.47
C ARG A 261 9.65 -8.53 7.82
N GLN A 262 10.82 -7.89 7.87
CA GLN A 262 12.05 -8.47 7.36
C GLN A 262 12.49 -9.69 8.16
N ARG A 263 12.35 -9.64 9.49
CA ARG A 263 12.62 -10.79 10.37
C ARG A 263 11.70 -11.98 10.07
N ALA A 264 10.42 -11.73 9.84
CA ALA A 264 9.43 -12.74 9.42
C ALA A 264 9.85 -13.39 8.10
N LEU A 265 10.22 -12.58 7.09
CA LEU A 265 10.68 -13.07 5.79
C LEU A 265 11.89 -14.01 5.93
N LEU A 266 12.89 -13.61 6.72
CA LEU A 266 14.09 -14.41 6.98
C LEU A 266 13.76 -15.74 7.64
N ARG A 267 12.96 -15.72 8.72
CA ARG A 267 12.49 -16.94 9.40
C ARG A 267 11.72 -17.86 8.46
N SER A 268 10.85 -17.29 7.62
CA SER A 268 10.10 -18.04 6.62
C SER A 268 11.01 -18.67 5.56
N ASN A 269 12.08 -17.98 5.14
CA ASN A 269 13.07 -18.54 4.22
C ASN A 269 13.89 -19.66 4.87
N SER A 270 14.31 -19.52 6.13
CA SER A 270 14.93 -20.61 6.89
C SER A 270 14.00 -21.82 6.99
N ALA A 271 12.71 -21.62 7.27
CA ALA A 271 11.72 -22.69 7.31
C ALA A 271 11.62 -23.42 5.96
N GLN A 272 11.73 -22.71 4.83
CA GLN A 272 11.75 -23.34 3.51
C GLN A 272 12.96 -24.24 3.30
N VAL A 273 14.14 -23.80 3.76
CA VAL A 273 15.37 -24.61 3.68
C VAL A 273 15.21 -25.87 4.52
N GLU A 274 14.71 -25.74 5.76
CA GLU A 274 14.50 -26.90 6.64
C GLU A 274 13.41 -27.85 6.14
N LEU A 275 12.39 -27.35 5.43
CA LEU A 275 11.44 -28.21 4.71
C LEU A 275 12.13 -29.01 3.61
N SER A 276 13.08 -28.43 2.88
CA SER A 276 13.80 -29.12 1.81
C SER A 276 14.77 -30.19 2.31
N THR A 277 15.29 -30.02 3.54
CA THR A 277 16.14 -30.99 4.23
C THR A 277 15.34 -31.97 5.10
N GLN A 278 14.00 -31.93 5.04
CA GLN A 278 13.08 -32.78 5.81
C GLN A 278 13.22 -32.66 7.34
N ARG A 279 13.71 -31.52 7.84
CA ARG A 279 13.78 -31.24 9.28
C ARG A 279 12.49 -30.58 9.76
N TRP A 280 11.43 -31.38 9.80
CA TRP A 280 10.06 -30.91 10.03
C TRP A 280 9.86 -30.13 11.33
N ALA A 281 10.51 -30.54 12.43
CA ALA A 281 10.41 -29.86 13.73
C ALA A 281 10.93 -28.41 13.68
N GLN A 282 12.13 -28.23 13.12
CA GLN A 282 12.79 -26.93 13.01
C GLN A 282 12.06 -26.02 12.01
N ALA A 283 11.57 -26.60 10.90
CA ALA A 283 10.75 -25.87 9.94
C ALA A 283 9.45 -25.31 10.56
N ALA A 284 8.78 -26.10 11.42
CA ALA A 284 7.57 -25.65 12.11
C ALA A 284 7.88 -24.51 13.09
N GLU A 285 8.90 -24.66 13.93
CA GLU A 285 9.32 -23.63 14.91
C GLU A 285 9.65 -22.30 14.22
N LEU A 286 10.41 -22.34 13.12
CA LEU A 286 10.77 -21.15 12.36
C LEU A 286 9.55 -20.50 11.69
N ALA A 287 8.60 -21.30 11.20
CA ALA A 287 7.38 -20.78 10.59
C ALA A 287 6.42 -20.17 11.62
N GLU A 288 6.29 -20.77 12.81
CA GLU A 288 5.52 -20.20 13.93
C GLU A 288 6.10 -18.85 14.37
N LYS A 289 7.43 -18.80 14.61
CA LYS A 289 8.14 -17.55 14.92
C LYS A 289 8.03 -16.50 13.81
N SER A 290 7.88 -16.92 12.55
CA SER A 290 7.61 -15.98 11.45
C SER A 290 6.18 -15.43 11.50
N LEU A 291 5.20 -16.21 11.94
CA LEU A 291 3.80 -15.78 12.05
C LEU A 291 3.55 -14.89 13.28
N GLU A 292 4.36 -15.02 14.34
CA GLU A 292 4.37 -14.05 15.45
C GLU A 292 4.68 -12.62 14.97
N ASP A 293 5.59 -12.50 13.99
CA ASP A 293 5.99 -11.22 13.41
C ASP A 293 5.05 -10.75 12.29
N GLU A 294 4.62 -11.65 11.41
CA GLU A 294 3.72 -11.36 10.29
C GLU A 294 2.56 -12.38 10.21
N PRO A 295 1.49 -12.17 11.00
CA PRO A 295 0.38 -13.11 11.08
C PRO A 295 -0.38 -13.27 9.76
N SER A 296 -0.34 -12.32 8.84
CA SER A 296 -1.08 -12.37 7.58
C SER A 296 -0.40 -13.21 6.49
N SER A 297 0.82 -13.71 6.71
CA SER A 297 1.60 -14.41 5.69
C SER A 297 1.04 -15.80 5.34
N VAL A 298 0.34 -15.88 4.21
CA VAL A 298 -0.19 -17.13 3.64
C VAL A 298 0.94 -18.11 3.31
N LYS A 299 2.06 -17.62 2.78
CA LYS A 299 3.22 -18.44 2.42
C LYS A 299 3.85 -19.12 3.64
N THR A 300 3.95 -18.39 4.75
CA THR A 300 4.46 -18.97 6.01
C THR A 300 3.48 -20.00 6.57
N ARG A 301 2.16 -19.74 6.53
CA ARG A 301 1.15 -20.75 6.94
C ARG A 301 1.22 -22.02 6.11
N TYR A 302 1.39 -21.91 4.79
CA TYR A 302 1.58 -23.07 3.92
C TYR A 302 2.81 -23.89 4.35
N ARG A 303 3.94 -23.22 4.62
CA ARG A 303 5.17 -23.86 5.10
C ARG A 303 4.97 -24.57 6.45
N LEU A 304 4.28 -23.92 7.39
CA LEU A 304 3.94 -24.49 8.69
C LEU A 304 3.06 -25.74 8.56
N ALA A 305 1.99 -25.66 7.76
CA ALA A 305 1.12 -26.81 7.52
C ALA A 305 1.90 -28.01 6.95
N LYS A 306 2.77 -27.77 5.96
CA LYS A 306 3.63 -28.81 5.39
C LYS A 306 4.59 -29.42 6.42
N ALA A 307 5.16 -28.60 7.30
CA ALA A 307 5.99 -29.08 8.40
C ALA A 307 5.19 -29.93 9.40
N GLN A 308 4.00 -29.51 9.79
CA GLN A 308 3.10 -30.23 10.69
C GLN A 308 2.65 -31.57 10.09
N MET A 309 2.36 -31.63 8.79
CA MET A 309 2.09 -32.88 8.08
C MET A 309 3.30 -33.82 8.11
N GLY A 310 4.51 -33.30 7.88
CA GLY A 310 5.75 -34.08 8.00
C GLY A 310 5.99 -34.67 9.40
N GLN A 311 5.47 -34.02 10.44
CA GLN A 311 5.45 -34.52 11.82
C GLN A 311 4.26 -35.45 12.14
N SER A 312 3.38 -35.71 11.17
CA SER A 312 2.10 -36.42 11.37
C SER A 312 1.14 -35.74 12.35
N ASN A 313 1.28 -34.43 12.57
CA ASN A 313 0.34 -33.63 13.37
C ASN A 313 -0.80 -33.09 12.48
N TRP A 314 -1.69 -33.99 12.08
CA TRP A 314 -2.75 -33.71 11.09
C TRP A 314 -3.77 -32.68 11.56
N GLU A 315 -4.12 -32.65 12.85
CA GLU A 315 -5.08 -31.69 13.40
C GLU A 315 -4.52 -30.26 13.39
N ALA A 316 -3.26 -30.07 13.77
CA ALA A 316 -2.60 -28.76 13.71
C ALA A 316 -2.46 -28.29 12.26
N ALA A 317 -2.06 -29.20 11.34
CA ALA A 317 -1.99 -28.90 9.92
C ALA A 317 -3.35 -28.45 9.36
N ALA A 318 -4.43 -29.14 9.73
CA ALA A 318 -5.79 -28.81 9.29
C ALA A 318 -6.20 -27.40 9.75
N LYS A 319 -5.94 -27.05 11.02
CA LYS A 319 -6.20 -25.70 11.56
C LYS A 319 -5.41 -24.63 10.80
N THR A 320 -4.11 -24.88 10.55
CA THR A 320 -3.23 -23.94 9.86
C THR A 320 -3.69 -23.70 8.41
N VAL A 321 -4.07 -24.75 7.69
CA VAL A 321 -4.59 -24.66 6.31
C VAL A 321 -5.93 -23.93 6.28
N ASP A 322 -6.85 -24.25 7.20
CA ASP A 322 -8.17 -23.60 7.27
C ASP A 322 -8.04 -22.10 7.56
N GLN A 323 -7.16 -21.70 8.49
CA GLN A 323 -6.83 -20.30 8.72
C GLN A 323 -6.21 -19.61 7.50
N ALA A 324 -5.33 -20.30 6.76
CA ALA A 324 -4.75 -19.76 5.53
C ALA A 324 -5.83 -19.54 4.47
N LEU A 325 -6.74 -20.50 4.26
CA LEU A 325 -7.85 -20.37 3.33
C LEU A 325 -8.84 -19.27 3.74
N LEU A 326 -9.11 -19.11 5.03
CA LEU A 326 -9.93 -18.00 5.53
C LEU A 326 -9.29 -16.63 5.24
N SER A 327 -7.97 -16.51 5.39
CA SER A 327 -7.24 -15.27 5.08
C SER A 327 -7.21 -14.91 3.59
N LEU A 328 -7.59 -15.86 2.72
CA LEU A 328 -7.68 -15.68 1.27
C LEU A 328 -9.10 -15.32 0.78
N LYS A 329 -10.14 -15.50 1.61
CA LYS A 329 -11.52 -15.13 1.24
C LYS A 329 -11.62 -13.62 1.01
N GLY A 330 -11.98 -13.21 -0.21
CA GLY A 330 -12.29 -11.81 -0.56
C GLY A 330 -11.19 -11.00 -1.25
N GLN A 331 -10.05 -11.60 -1.63
CA GLN A 331 -8.99 -10.90 -2.38
C GLN A 331 -8.81 -11.47 -3.81
N PRO A 332 -9.21 -10.75 -4.88
CA PRO A 332 -8.98 -11.18 -6.26
C PRO A 332 -7.57 -10.84 -6.74
N GLY A 333 -6.89 -11.80 -7.37
CA GLY A 333 -5.59 -11.62 -8.06
C GLY A 333 -4.39 -12.31 -7.40
N ASP A 334 -3.59 -13.04 -8.19
CA ASP A 334 -2.35 -13.79 -7.87
C ASP A 334 -2.36 -14.87 -6.77
N ARG A 335 -3.42 -14.96 -5.97
CA ARG A 335 -3.56 -15.95 -4.87
C ARG A 335 -4.30 -17.23 -5.26
N GLU A 336 -4.76 -17.36 -6.50
CA GLU A 336 -5.40 -18.59 -7.00
C GLU A 336 -4.45 -19.79 -6.93
N THR A 337 -3.16 -19.61 -7.25
CA THR A 337 -2.15 -20.66 -7.20
C THR A 337 -1.94 -21.20 -5.77
N PHE A 338 -1.76 -20.31 -4.79
CA PHE A 338 -1.67 -20.69 -3.38
C PHE A 338 -2.96 -21.29 -2.85
N THR A 339 -4.11 -20.84 -3.33
CA THR A 339 -5.41 -21.43 -2.97
C THR A 339 -5.46 -22.90 -3.44
N VAL A 340 -5.05 -23.17 -4.68
CA VAL A 340 -4.98 -24.54 -5.22
C VAL A 340 -3.99 -25.40 -4.42
N GLU A 341 -2.80 -24.88 -4.11
CA GLU A 341 -1.82 -25.61 -3.30
C GLU A 341 -2.30 -25.91 -1.87
N LEU A 342 -2.98 -24.96 -1.22
CA LEU A 342 -3.57 -25.17 0.09
C LEU A 342 -4.70 -26.21 0.05
N TRP A 343 -5.51 -26.23 -1.00
CA TRP A 343 -6.53 -27.26 -1.19
C TRP A 343 -5.94 -28.64 -1.46
N LYS A 344 -4.78 -28.74 -2.13
CA LYS A 344 -4.05 -30.01 -2.25
C LYS A 344 -3.62 -30.53 -0.87
N LEU A 345 -3.05 -29.66 -0.02
CA LEU A 345 -2.73 -30.04 1.36
C LEU A 345 -3.98 -30.44 2.16
N ALA A 346 -5.10 -29.72 1.96
CA ALA A 346 -6.37 -30.05 2.60
C ALA A 346 -6.90 -31.43 2.19
N GLU A 347 -6.75 -31.82 0.92
CA GLU A 347 -7.13 -33.16 0.43
C GLU A 347 -6.26 -34.25 1.07
N ASP A 348 -4.93 -34.05 1.11
CA ASP A 348 -4.01 -34.98 1.78
C ASP A 348 -4.33 -35.15 3.27
N ILE A 349 -4.68 -34.05 3.95
CA ILE A 349 -5.12 -34.06 5.35
C ILE A 349 -6.46 -34.78 5.48
N ALA A 350 -7.43 -34.52 4.60
CA ALA A 350 -8.75 -35.14 4.65
C ALA A 350 -8.71 -36.66 4.46
N GLN A 351 -7.73 -37.19 3.70
CA GLN A 351 -7.50 -38.64 3.61
C GLN A 351 -7.09 -39.25 4.96
N LYS A 352 -6.38 -38.50 5.81
CA LYS A 352 -5.92 -38.94 7.14
C LYS A 352 -6.87 -38.54 8.28
N LEU A 353 -7.66 -37.48 8.08
CA LEU A 353 -8.54 -36.85 9.05
C LEU A 353 -9.93 -36.57 8.42
N PRO A 354 -10.68 -37.62 8.02
CA PRO A 354 -11.93 -37.46 7.27
C PRO A 354 -13.05 -36.77 8.06
N GLN A 355 -12.96 -36.76 9.39
CA GLN A 355 -13.91 -36.07 10.28
C GLN A 355 -13.72 -34.54 10.32
N TRP A 356 -12.64 -34.00 9.76
CA TRP A 356 -12.38 -32.57 9.77
C TRP A 356 -13.34 -31.80 8.87
N ARG A 357 -13.88 -30.69 9.39
CA ARG A 357 -14.79 -29.81 8.65
C ARG A 357 -14.07 -28.51 8.32
N TRP A 358 -13.91 -28.22 7.03
CA TRP A 358 -13.29 -27.00 6.53
C TRP A 358 -14.24 -25.80 6.65
N SER A 359 -13.75 -24.67 7.14
CA SER A 359 -14.51 -23.41 7.25
C SER A 359 -14.56 -22.66 5.90
N ALA A 360 -13.62 -22.96 5.01
CA ALA A 360 -13.61 -22.48 3.63
C ALA A 360 -14.30 -23.48 2.68
N SER A 361 -15.09 -22.97 1.74
CA SER A 361 -15.62 -23.77 0.64
C SER A 361 -14.50 -24.03 -0.37
N LYS A 362 -14.41 -25.28 -0.86
CA LYS A 362 -13.53 -25.60 -1.99
C LYS A 362 -13.93 -24.70 -3.15
N PRO A 363 -13.01 -23.91 -3.73
CA PRO A 363 -13.33 -23.16 -4.93
C PRO A 363 -13.78 -24.17 -5.96
N GLU A 364 -14.94 -23.92 -6.56
CA GLU A 364 -15.30 -24.58 -7.79
C GLU A 364 -14.15 -24.25 -8.73
N LEU A 365 -13.29 -25.24 -8.98
CA LEU A 365 -12.42 -25.21 -10.12
C LEU A 365 -13.39 -25.00 -11.26
N ARG A 366 -13.51 -23.76 -11.74
CA ARG A 366 -13.99 -23.53 -13.09
C ARG A 366 -13.15 -24.52 -13.87
N LYS A 367 -13.80 -25.55 -14.41
CA LYS A 367 -13.26 -26.30 -15.52
C LYS A 367 -13.12 -25.27 -16.62
N ALA A 368 -12.10 -24.40 -16.53
CA ALA A 368 -11.35 -24.08 -17.69
C ALA A 368 -10.89 -25.46 -18.14
N ALA A 369 -11.67 -26.06 -19.04
CA ALA A 369 -11.08 -26.97 -19.98
C ALA A 369 -9.79 -26.27 -20.38
N PRO A 370 -8.61 -26.88 -20.17
CA PRO A 370 -7.52 -26.50 -21.03
C PRO A 370 -8.04 -26.89 -22.41
N ASP A 371 -8.71 -25.95 -23.07
CA ASP A 371 -8.76 -25.92 -24.52
C ASP A 371 -7.30 -25.98 -24.87
N ASP A 372 -6.87 -27.18 -25.20
CA ASP A 372 -5.53 -27.51 -25.59
C ASP A 372 -5.41 -26.83 -26.96
N PHE A 373 -5.16 -25.51 -26.94
CA PHE A 373 -5.15 -24.67 -28.14
C PHE A 373 -4.10 -25.18 -29.13
N GLU A 374 -3.11 -25.92 -28.63
CA GLU A 374 -2.15 -26.70 -29.39
C GLU A 374 -2.82 -27.87 -30.15
N LYS A 375 -3.75 -28.62 -29.55
CA LYS A 375 -4.57 -29.59 -30.29
C LYS A 375 -5.51 -28.94 -31.29
N ARG A 376 -5.95 -27.69 -31.04
CA ARG A 376 -6.80 -26.96 -31.98
C ARG A 376 -6.05 -26.56 -33.25
N ILE A 377 -4.76 -26.25 -33.24
CA ILE A 377 -4.04 -25.87 -34.48
C ILE A 377 -3.76 -27.08 -35.42
N VAL A 378 -3.75 -28.30 -34.86
CA VAL A 378 -3.54 -29.54 -35.60
C VAL A 378 -4.69 -29.80 -36.57
N GLY A 379 -4.35 -30.25 -37.77
CA GLY A 379 -5.31 -30.62 -38.82
C GLY A 379 -5.00 -30.00 -40.19
N TRP A 380 -5.94 -30.16 -41.11
CA TRP A 380 -5.83 -29.71 -42.50
C TRP A 380 -6.32 -28.28 -42.69
N TRP A 381 -5.49 -27.48 -43.36
CA TRP A 381 -5.73 -26.08 -43.66
C TRP A 381 -5.75 -25.87 -45.18
N GLU A 382 -6.73 -25.11 -45.65
CA GLU A 382 -6.94 -24.79 -47.06
C GLU A 382 -6.61 -23.31 -47.31
N TYR A 383 -5.80 -23.07 -48.34
CA TYR A 383 -5.53 -21.74 -48.89
C TYR A 383 -5.76 -21.77 -50.41
N PRO A 384 -5.90 -20.62 -51.09
CA PRO A 384 -6.24 -20.61 -52.50
C PRO A 384 -5.24 -21.40 -53.37
N GLY A 385 -5.66 -22.59 -53.82
CA GLY A 385 -4.90 -23.45 -54.73
C GLY A 385 -4.16 -24.65 -54.11
N SER A 386 -4.17 -24.85 -52.78
CA SER A 386 -3.52 -26.01 -52.15
C SER A 386 -3.97 -26.22 -50.68
N THR A 387 -3.58 -27.35 -50.10
CA THR A 387 -3.88 -27.74 -48.72
C THR A 387 -2.63 -28.22 -48.01
N PHE A 388 -2.48 -27.93 -46.72
CA PHE A 388 -1.38 -28.44 -45.90
C PHE A 388 -1.90 -28.94 -44.55
N GLU A 389 -1.16 -29.86 -43.92
CA GLU A 389 -1.49 -30.44 -42.63
C GLU A 389 -0.52 -29.94 -41.56
N ILE A 390 -1.03 -29.53 -40.40
CA ILE A 390 -0.23 -29.24 -39.22
C ILE A 390 -0.33 -30.42 -38.25
N ARG A 391 0.81 -30.99 -37.87
CA ARG A 391 0.93 -32.08 -36.87
C ARG A 391 1.83 -31.63 -35.71
N LEU A 392 1.55 -32.12 -34.50
CA LEU A 392 2.43 -31.96 -33.35
C LEU A 392 3.37 -33.16 -33.27
N GLU A 393 4.69 -32.93 -33.30
CA GLU A 393 5.67 -34.01 -33.13
C GLU A 393 5.87 -34.36 -31.66
N PRO A 394 5.78 -35.66 -31.28
CA PRO A 394 6.21 -36.11 -29.97
C PRO A 394 7.75 -36.18 -29.93
N TRP A 395 8.37 -35.19 -29.31
CA TRP A 395 9.76 -35.14 -28.80
C TRP A 395 10.58 -36.43 -28.98
N GLY A 396 11.46 -36.46 -29.98
CA GLY A 396 12.43 -37.55 -30.22
C GLY A 396 13.10 -37.43 -31.59
N ALA A 397 14.43 -37.36 -31.64
CA ALA A 397 15.20 -36.99 -32.82
C ALA A 397 15.18 -38.01 -33.99
N LEU A 398 15.39 -37.45 -35.19
CA LEU A 398 15.74 -38.02 -36.52
C LEU A 398 14.63 -38.57 -37.42
N VAL A 399 14.16 -37.73 -38.35
CA VAL A 399 13.67 -38.12 -39.70
C VAL A 399 14.07 -37.02 -40.70
N PHE A 400 14.70 -37.42 -41.81
CA PHE A 400 14.87 -36.61 -43.03
C PHE A 400 13.66 -36.86 -43.96
N GLN A 401 12.95 -35.79 -44.33
CA GLN A 401 11.96 -35.75 -45.41
C GLN A 401 11.88 -34.30 -45.91
N GLU A 402 12.03 -34.10 -47.22
CA GLU A 402 12.33 -32.79 -47.85
C GLU A 402 11.16 -31.77 -47.85
N ASP A 403 9.96 -32.15 -47.40
CA ASP A 403 8.75 -31.32 -47.53
C ASP A 403 8.17 -30.80 -46.19
N THR A 404 8.86 -30.98 -45.05
CA THR A 404 8.32 -30.59 -43.72
C THR A 404 9.04 -29.38 -43.14
N VAL A 405 8.31 -28.27 -42.95
CA VAL A 405 8.83 -27.06 -42.29
C VAL A 405 8.47 -27.10 -40.80
N LYS A 406 9.47 -27.11 -39.92
CA LYS A 406 9.28 -27.05 -38.46
C LYS A 406 9.18 -25.60 -38.00
N ILE A 407 8.11 -25.26 -37.29
CA ILE A 407 7.87 -23.91 -36.77
C ILE A 407 7.58 -24.00 -35.27
N GLU A 408 8.40 -23.36 -34.45
CA GLU A 408 8.16 -23.24 -33.02
C GLU A 408 7.12 -22.13 -32.75
N LEU A 409 5.98 -22.52 -32.17
CA LEU A 409 4.88 -21.59 -31.87
C LEU A 409 5.01 -21.04 -30.45
N MET A 410 5.00 -19.72 -30.33
CA MET A 410 4.96 -19.01 -29.05
C MET A 410 3.61 -18.32 -28.85
N LYS A 411 3.05 -18.44 -27.64
CA LYS A 411 1.84 -17.72 -27.24
C LYS A 411 2.15 -16.23 -27.08
N LYS A 412 1.55 -15.38 -27.92
CA LYS A 412 1.76 -13.91 -27.90
C LYS A 412 0.67 -13.16 -27.11
N GLY A 413 -0.44 -13.81 -26.77
CA GLY A 413 -1.52 -13.24 -25.96
C GLY A 413 -2.57 -14.28 -25.57
N LYS A 414 -3.70 -13.86 -24.96
CA LYS A 414 -4.79 -14.79 -24.59
C LYS A 414 -5.43 -15.49 -25.80
N LEU A 415 -5.36 -14.89 -26.99
CA LEU A 415 -6.08 -15.32 -28.21
C LEU A 415 -5.21 -15.35 -29.48
N ARG A 416 -3.87 -15.36 -29.37
CA ARG A 416 -3.00 -15.37 -30.58
C ARG A 416 -1.70 -16.14 -30.34
N TRP A 417 -1.38 -17.01 -31.30
CA TRP A 417 -0.14 -17.78 -31.38
C TRP A 417 0.69 -17.31 -32.58
N ARG A 418 2.01 -17.28 -32.46
CA ARG A 418 2.91 -16.90 -33.57
C ARG A 418 4.20 -17.72 -33.54
N GLY A 419 4.62 -18.22 -34.70
CA GLY A 419 5.92 -18.84 -34.89
C GLY A 419 6.62 -18.26 -36.12
N GLU A 420 7.94 -18.32 -36.12
CA GLU A 420 8.78 -17.78 -37.20
C GLU A 420 9.82 -18.83 -37.57
N VAL A 421 9.99 -19.07 -38.87
CA VAL A 421 11.01 -19.98 -39.39
C VAL A 421 11.76 -19.30 -40.51
N GLU A 422 13.07 -19.42 -40.47
CA GLU A 422 13.96 -18.93 -41.52
C GLU A 422 14.23 -20.07 -42.48
N LEU A 423 13.80 -19.92 -43.74
CA LEU A 423 13.93 -20.98 -44.76
C LEU A 423 15.30 -20.92 -45.44
N ILE A 424 15.80 -19.70 -45.67
CA ILE A 424 17.12 -19.37 -46.22
C ILE A 424 17.57 -18.08 -45.51
N SER A 425 18.88 -17.84 -45.37
CA SER A 425 19.43 -16.62 -44.74
C SER A 425 18.74 -15.35 -45.24
N GLY A 426 18.03 -14.65 -44.37
CA GLY A 426 17.28 -13.42 -44.66
C GLY A 426 15.83 -13.62 -45.12
N MET A 427 15.37 -14.85 -45.41
CA MET A 427 13.99 -15.14 -45.81
C MET A 427 13.20 -15.79 -44.66
N VAL A 428 12.18 -15.08 -44.16
CA VAL A 428 11.42 -15.49 -42.97
C VAL A 428 9.96 -15.79 -43.32
N LEU A 429 9.46 -16.92 -42.84
CA LEU A 429 8.05 -17.28 -42.84
C LEU A 429 7.46 -17.08 -41.43
N ASN A 430 6.48 -16.20 -41.32
CA ASN A 430 5.70 -15.98 -40.10
C ASN A 430 4.39 -16.76 -40.18
N LEU A 431 4.12 -17.59 -39.17
CA LEU A 431 2.82 -18.21 -38.94
C LEU A 431 2.11 -17.51 -37.79
N SER A 432 0.87 -17.10 -37.99
CA SER A 432 0.01 -16.59 -36.91
C SER A 432 -1.34 -17.29 -36.90
N PHE A 433 -1.78 -17.71 -35.71
CA PHE A 433 -3.04 -18.43 -35.50
C PHE A 433 -3.88 -17.73 -34.44
N GLU A 434 -5.16 -17.53 -34.76
CA GLU A 434 -6.15 -16.91 -33.87
C GLU A 434 -7.26 -17.92 -33.54
N PRO A 435 -7.31 -18.46 -32.30
CA PRO A 435 -8.25 -19.51 -31.94
C PRO A 435 -9.73 -19.10 -32.00
N GLY A 436 -10.02 -17.80 -31.86
CA GLY A 436 -11.38 -17.28 -31.88
C GLY A 436 -12.00 -17.20 -33.28
N SER A 437 -11.17 -17.04 -34.30
CA SER A 437 -11.60 -16.95 -35.71
C SER A 437 -11.32 -18.23 -36.51
N ASP A 438 -10.51 -19.14 -35.96
CA ASP A 438 -10.03 -20.35 -36.63
C ASP A 438 -9.38 -20.06 -37.99
N VAL A 439 -8.61 -18.97 -38.01
CA VAL A 439 -7.89 -18.48 -39.19
C VAL A 439 -6.40 -18.57 -38.95
N LEU A 440 -5.67 -19.03 -39.97
CA LEU A 440 -4.23 -19.11 -39.98
C LEU A 440 -3.68 -18.15 -41.04
N VAL A 441 -2.76 -17.27 -40.66
CA VAL A 441 -2.14 -16.30 -41.56
C VAL A 441 -0.65 -16.62 -41.68
N LEU A 442 -0.21 -16.86 -42.91
CA LEU A 442 1.18 -17.08 -43.29
C LEU A 442 1.70 -15.82 -44.00
N GLU A 443 2.85 -15.31 -43.59
CA GLU A 443 3.48 -14.13 -44.19
C GLU A 443 4.94 -14.44 -44.54
N PHE A 444 5.28 -14.26 -45.81
CA PHE A 444 6.62 -14.41 -46.36
C PHE A 444 7.31 -13.06 -46.44
N ILE A 445 8.43 -12.92 -45.73
CA ILE A 445 9.26 -11.73 -45.72
C ILE A 445 10.56 -12.04 -46.49
N PRO A 446 10.78 -11.42 -47.66
CA PRO A 446 12.00 -11.62 -48.43
C PRO A 446 13.21 -10.89 -47.79
N PRO A 447 14.45 -11.31 -48.09
CA PRO A 447 15.67 -10.64 -47.65
C PRO A 447 15.71 -9.17 -48.08
N SER A 448 16.17 -8.29 -47.19
CA SER A 448 16.27 -6.83 -47.44
C SER A 448 17.37 -6.44 -48.43
N GLU A 449 18.28 -7.36 -48.76
CA GLU A 449 19.47 -7.09 -49.60
C GLU A 449 19.27 -7.44 -51.08
N LEU A 450 18.12 -8.02 -51.46
CA LEU A 450 17.85 -8.40 -52.85
C LEU A 450 17.38 -7.20 -53.70
N PRO A 451 17.95 -6.97 -54.90
CA PRO A 451 17.44 -6.01 -55.87
C PRO A 451 15.95 -6.20 -56.12
N ALA A 452 15.19 -5.12 -56.33
CA ALA A 452 13.73 -5.18 -56.49
C ALA A 452 13.26 -6.09 -57.64
N GLU A 453 14.13 -6.35 -58.63
CA GLU A 453 13.88 -7.24 -59.77
C GLU A 453 13.97 -8.73 -59.39
N ASP A 454 14.72 -9.09 -58.34
CA ASP A 454 14.90 -10.46 -57.84
C ASP A 454 14.00 -10.78 -56.65
N GLN A 455 13.23 -9.80 -56.16
CA GLN A 455 12.27 -10.02 -55.08
C GLN A 455 11.06 -10.81 -55.59
N TRP A 456 10.71 -11.87 -54.88
CA TRP A 456 9.52 -12.69 -55.17
C TRP A 456 8.27 -11.81 -55.41
N SER A 457 7.71 -11.91 -56.61
CA SER A 457 6.56 -11.11 -57.07
C SER A 457 5.20 -11.73 -56.73
N GLY A 458 5.20 -12.92 -56.12
CA GLY A 458 3.97 -13.57 -55.66
C GLY A 458 3.40 -12.97 -54.38
N PRO A 459 2.25 -13.47 -53.91
CA PRO A 459 1.60 -12.94 -52.72
C PRO A 459 2.49 -13.14 -51.50
N LYS A 460 2.72 -12.07 -50.72
CA LYS A 460 3.55 -12.11 -49.52
C LYS A 460 2.78 -12.55 -48.28
N ARG A 461 1.44 -12.62 -48.36
CA ARG A 461 0.57 -12.98 -47.25
C ARG A 461 -0.57 -13.86 -47.75
N PHE A 462 -0.77 -14.98 -47.07
CA PHE A 462 -1.84 -15.93 -47.35
C PHE A 462 -2.65 -16.18 -46.09
N THR A 463 -3.96 -16.35 -46.27
CA THR A 463 -4.88 -16.67 -45.19
C THR A 463 -5.47 -18.05 -45.48
N ALA A 464 -5.22 -18.99 -44.59
CA ALA A 464 -5.75 -20.33 -44.64
C ALA A 464 -6.91 -20.49 -43.65
N LYS A 465 -7.92 -21.25 -44.04
CA LYS A 465 -9.06 -21.61 -43.20
C LYS A 465 -9.04 -23.12 -42.96
N ARG A 466 -9.61 -23.56 -41.84
CA ARG A 466 -9.74 -24.98 -41.57
C ARG A 466 -10.61 -25.63 -42.63
N ARG A 467 -10.18 -26.79 -43.13
CA ARG A 467 -10.97 -27.58 -44.08
C ARG A 467 -12.05 -28.35 -43.32
N GLU A 468 -13.32 -27.99 -43.52
CA GLU A 468 -14.45 -28.69 -42.92
C GLU A 468 -14.65 -30.05 -43.62
N GLY A 469 -14.63 -31.17 -42.87
CA GLY A 469 -15.14 -32.46 -43.37
C GLY A 469 -14.26 -33.71 -43.26
N MET A 470 -13.02 -33.66 -42.78
CA MET A 470 -12.25 -34.89 -42.46
C MET A 470 -12.12 -35.06 -40.94
N LYS A 471 -13.02 -35.86 -40.37
CA LYS A 471 -12.83 -36.41 -39.02
C LYS A 471 -11.54 -37.23 -39.04
N GLN A 472 -10.60 -36.92 -38.14
CA GLN A 472 -9.50 -37.83 -37.82
C GLN A 472 -10.11 -39.18 -37.44
N GLU A 473 -9.74 -40.25 -38.16
CA GLU A 473 -10.05 -41.61 -37.72
C GLU A 473 -9.43 -41.81 -36.34
N ALA A 474 -10.27 -41.74 -35.32
CA ALA A 474 -9.88 -42.04 -33.96
C ALA A 474 -9.53 -43.54 -33.88
N ILE A 475 -8.35 -43.81 -33.35
CA ILE A 475 -7.96 -45.15 -32.88
C ILE A 475 -9.04 -45.62 -31.89
N PRO A 476 -9.68 -46.79 -32.09
CA PRO A 476 -10.89 -47.15 -31.36
C PRO A 476 -10.56 -47.54 -29.91
N ALA A 477 -11.11 -46.79 -28.97
CA ALA A 477 -11.30 -47.25 -27.60
C ALA A 477 -12.72 -47.83 -27.47
N GLU A 478 -12.77 -49.05 -26.95
CA GLU A 478 -13.95 -49.90 -26.80
C GLU A 478 -15.14 -49.22 -26.10
N VAL A 479 -16.29 -49.49 -26.73
CA VAL A 479 -17.69 -49.32 -26.37
C VAL A 479 -18.04 -49.46 -24.87
N GLN A 480 -18.80 -48.51 -24.35
CA GLN A 480 -20.02 -48.80 -23.59
C GLN A 480 -21.04 -47.65 -23.71
N GLU A 481 -22.11 -47.94 -24.44
CA GLU A 481 -23.32 -47.14 -24.59
C GLU A 481 -24.20 -47.20 -23.32
N VAL A 482 -25.06 -46.19 -23.13
CA VAL A 482 -26.52 -46.29 -22.88
C VAL A 482 -27.08 -44.85 -22.65
N PRO A 483 -28.32 -44.54 -23.08
CA PRO A 483 -28.65 -43.30 -23.77
C PRO A 483 -29.39 -42.22 -22.95
N GLU A 484 -29.42 -41.01 -23.53
CA GLU A 484 -30.19 -39.82 -23.14
C GLU A 484 -31.73 -40.03 -23.18
N PRO A 485 -32.49 -39.13 -22.51
CA PRO A 485 -33.75 -38.67 -23.05
C PRO A 485 -33.79 -37.15 -23.30
N ILE A 486 -34.37 -36.82 -24.45
CA ILE A 486 -34.63 -35.53 -25.06
C ILE A 486 -35.79 -34.79 -24.36
N ALA A 487 -35.67 -33.46 -24.16
CA ALA A 487 -36.77 -32.48 -24.21
C ALA A 487 -36.17 -31.05 -24.27
N GLN A 488 -36.04 -30.47 -25.47
CA GLN A 488 -36.88 -29.43 -26.08
C GLN A 488 -36.58 -27.96 -25.68
N PRO A 489 -36.71 -27.01 -26.62
CA PRO A 489 -36.09 -25.68 -26.57
C PRO A 489 -37.06 -24.62 -26.03
N ILE A 490 -36.53 -23.62 -25.33
CA ILE A 490 -37.24 -22.37 -25.05
C ILE A 490 -36.39 -21.22 -25.58
N THR A 491 -36.99 -20.47 -26.51
CA THR A 491 -36.43 -19.31 -27.18
C THR A 491 -36.88 -18.02 -26.50
N GLU A 492 -36.01 -17.00 -26.60
CA GLU A 492 -36.22 -15.55 -26.50
C GLU A 492 -36.25 -14.85 -25.11
N PRO A 493 -35.89 -13.54 -25.01
CA PRO A 493 -35.17 -12.68 -25.96
C PRO A 493 -33.99 -11.89 -25.33
N ALA A 494 -33.21 -11.25 -26.21
CA ALA A 494 -32.10 -10.36 -25.92
C ALA A 494 -32.53 -9.03 -25.27
N PRO A 495 -31.67 -8.40 -24.44
CA PRO A 495 -31.73 -6.96 -24.19
C PRO A 495 -30.65 -6.21 -24.99
N GLU A 496 -31.07 -5.07 -25.55
CA GLU A 496 -30.26 -4.05 -26.23
C GLU A 496 -29.23 -3.41 -25.28
N PRO A 497 -28.09 -2.91 -25.81
CA PRO A 497 -27.08 -2.22 -25.01
C PRO A 497 -27.44 -0.74 -24.79
N ALA A 498 -27.40 -0.32 -23.53
CA ALA A 498 -27.44 1.09 -23.12
C ALA A 498 -26.09 1.81 -23.39
N PRO A 499 -26.08 3.15 -23.53
CA PRO A 499 -25.00 3.90 -24.15
C PRO A 499 -23.78 4.12 -23.23
N THR A 500 -22.64 4.19 -23.90
CA THR A 500 -21.29 4.48 -23.38
C THR A 500 -21.26 5.84 -22.68
N ALA A 501 -20.88 5.87 -21.40
CA ALA A 501 -20.54 7.10 -20.69
C ALA A 501 -19.13 7.56 -21.11
N GLU A 502 -19.04 8.81 -21.58
CA GLU A 502 -17.81 9.54 -21.82
C GLU A 502 -17.07 9.76 -20.48
N VAL A 503 -15.84 9.25 -20.38
CA VAL A 503 -14.90 9.66 -19.34
C VAL A 503 -14.01 10.74 -19.96
N GLN A 504 -14.40 12.00 -19.76
CA GLN A 504 -13.51 13.15 -19.91
C GLN A 504 -12.79 13.36 -18.57
N GLY A 505 -11.46 13.43 -18.59
CA GLY A 505 -10.69 14.00 -17.47
C GLY A 505 -9.35 13.33 -17.14
N GLU A 506 -8.38 13.29 -18.06
CA GLU A 506 -6.96 13.03 -17.72
C GLU A 506 -5.96 13.85 -18.58
N GLU A 507 -6.38 14.92 -19.26
CA GLU A 507 -5.48 15.70 -20.14
C GLU A 507 -4.75 16.87 -19.45
N ALA A 508 -5.11 17.23 -18.21
CA ALA A 508 -4.53 18.42 -17.57
C ALA A 508 -3.19 18.19 -16.84
N GLU A 509 -2.92 16.98 -16.33
CA GLU A 509 -1.71 16.72 -15.51
C GLU A 509 -0.45 16.35 -16.31
N ASN A 510 -0.60 15.92 -17.57
CA ASN A 510 0.52 15.47 -18.42
C ASN A 510 1.38 16.60 -19.02
N SER A 511 0.98 17.86 -18.85
CA SER A 511 1.72 19.02 -19.39
C SER A 511 2.89 19.48 -18.50
N SER A 512 2.93 19.09 -17.22
CA SER A 512 4.01 19.51 -16.31
C SER A 512 5.31 18.72 -16.49
N ALA A 513 5.25 17.48 -16.98
CA ALA A 513 6.42 16.60 -17.14
C ALA A 513 7.43 17.08 -18.20
N VAL A 514 7.03 17.97 -19.12
CA VAL A 514 7.92 18.53 -20.15
C VAL A 514 8.81 19.65 -19.58
N LEU A 515 8.36 20.35 -18.55
CA LEU A 515 8.99 21.58 -18.06
C LEU A 515 10.32 21.35 -17.31
N GLU A 516 10.59 20.13 -16.83
CA GLU A 516 11.82 19.78 -16.11
C GLU A 516 12.74 18.80 -16.86
N ALA A 517 12.38 18.35 -18.07
CA ALA A 517 13.20 17.40 -18.81
C ALA A 517 14.47 18.08 -19.38
N PRO A 518 15.65 17.43 -19.31
CA PRO A 518 16.88 17.96 -19.91
C PRO A 518 16.69 18.09 -21.42
N LYS A 519 17.24 19.15 -22.02
CA LYS A 519 17.14 19.41 -23.47
C LYS A 519 18.02 18.46 -24.29
N GLU A 520 19.15 18.06 -23.72
CA GLU A 520 20.15 17.21 -24.36
C GLU A 520 20.60 16.14 -23.38
N VAL A 521 20.90 14.94 -23.91
CA VAL A 521 21.39 13.79 -23.15
C VAL A 521 22.49 13.13 -23.98
N HIS A 522 23.64 12.87 -23.37
CA HIS A 522 24.74 12.16 -24.00
C HIS A 522 24.80 10.72 -23.53
N ILE A 523 24.92 9.80 -24.49
CA ILE A 523 25.21 8.39 -24.24
C ILE A 523 26.66 8.11 -24.63
N ALA A 524 27.42 7.45 -23.75
CA ALA A 524 28.80 7.03 -23.98
C ALA A 524 29.01 5.56 -23.58
N GLY A 525 30.14 4.97 -23.98
CA GLY A 525 30.54 3.59 -23.64
C GLY A 525 30.40 2.58 -24.77
N TYR A 526 29.45 2.77 -25.70
CA TYR A 526 29.21 1.84 -26.81
C TYR A 526 29.03 2.57 -28.15
N PRO A 527 29.92 2.38 -29.14
CA PRO A 527 29.88 3.14 -30.41
C PRO A 527 28.55 3.09 -31.16
N ALA A 528 27.85 1.94 -31.08
CA ALA A 528 26.59 1.73 -31.78
C ALA A 528 25.46 2.67 -31.32
N VAL A 529 25.47 3.11 -30.06
CA VAL A 529 24.44 3.98 -29.45
C VAL A 529 25.00 5.25 -28.83
N ALA A 530 26.33 5.46 -28.90
CA ALA A 530 26.97 6.65 -28.36
C ALA A 530 26.62 7.88 -29.21
N GLY A 531 26.37 9.02 -28.55
CA GLY A 531 26.04 10.26 -29.24
C GLY A 531 25.27 11.24 -28.37
N CYS A 532 25.03 12.43 -28.93
CA CYS A 532 24.13 13.43 -28.35
C CYS A 532 22.69 13.14 -28.78
N TYR A 533 21.76 13.12 -27.83
CA TYR A 533 20.33 12.93 -28.06
C TYR A 533 19.57 14.19 -27.65
N ARG A 534 18.89 14.84 -28.60
CA ARG A 534 18.09 16.05 -28.38
C ARG A 534 16.63 15.74 -28.13
N LEU A 535 16.06 16.41 -27.13
CA LEU A 535 14.64 16.32 -26.77
C LEU A 535 13.76 16.67 -27.98
N GLN A 536 12.80 15.80 -28.26
CA GLN A 536 11.77 16.02 -29.27
C GLN A 536 10.53 16.67 -28.64
N PRO A 537 9.76 17.46 -29.41
CA PRO A 537 8.53 18.08 -28.91
C PRO A 537 7.43 17.05 -28.59
N GLU A 538 7.52 15.84 -29.14
CA GLU A 538 6.55 14.77 -28.90
C GLU A 538 6.83 14.02 -27.60
N LEU A 539 5.78 13.81 -26.82
CA LEU A 539 5.76 12.82 -25.74
C LEU A 539 5.25 11.47 -26.25
N LYS A 540 5.86 10.38 -25.79
CA LYS A 540 5.33 9.02 -25.98
C LYS A 540 5.19 8.35 -24.61
N ASN A 541 4.03 7.72 -24.38
CA ASN A 541 3.71 7.10 -23.08
C ASN A 541 3.84 8.08 -21.89
N GLY A 542 3.51 9.36 -22.09
CA GLY A 542 3.62 10.40 -21.06
C GLY A 542 5.05 10.78 -20.66
N ARG A 543 6.07 10.42 -21.46
CA ARG A 543 7.50 10.68 -21.16
C ARG A 543 8.25 11.29 -22.35
N PRO A 544 9.35 12.03 -22.09
CA PRO A 544 10.14 12.68 -23.12
C PRO A 544 10.80 11.66 -24.06
N VAL A 545 10.87 12.03 -25.34
CA VAL A 545 11.57 11.28 -26.40
C VAL A 545 12.77 12.10 -26.84
N TYR A 546 13.92 11.45 -26.99
CA TYR A 546 15.13 12.10 -27.50
C TYR A 546 15.56 11.47 -28.82
N ARG A 547 16.01 12.27 -29.80
CA ARG A 547 16.54 11.80 -31.09
C ARG A 547 18.03 12.08 -31.17
N ARG A 548 18.81 11.10 -31.64
CA ARG A 548 20.26 11.22 -31.83
C ARG A 548 20.57 12.27 -32.89
N GLU A 549 21.52 13.16 -32.59
CA GLU A 549 22.05 14.09 -33.58
C GLU A 549 22.94 13.36 -34.59
N PRO A 550 22.79 13.62 -35.90
CA PRO A 550 23.70 13.08 -36.89
C PRO A 550 25.10 13.69 -36.68
N HIS A 551 26.08 12.84 -36.42
CA HIS A 551 27.48 13.23 -36.26
C HIS A 551 28.31 12.49 -37.30
N SER A 552 28.74 13.22 -38.34
CA SER A 552 29.58 12.75 -39.46
C SER A 552 28.97 11.65 -40.35
N GLU A 553 29.56 11.47 -41.53
CA GLU A 553 29.02 10.84 -42.75
C GLU A 553 28.71 9.32 -42.66
N ASP A 554 28.80 8.69 -41.48
CA ASP A 554 28.67 7.23 -41.29
C ASP A 554 27.46 6.80 -40.41
N ALA A 555 26.53 7.69 -40.05
CA ALA A 555 25.40 7.38 -39.16
C ALA A 555 24.06 7.20 -39.91
N ASP A 556 23.93 6.12 -40.67
CA ASP A 556 22.76 5.85 -41.55
C ASP A 556 21.45 5.45 -40.84
N ALA A 557 21.35 5.51 -39.50
CA ALA A 557 20.12 5.13 -38.80
C ALA A 557 19.72 6.15 -37.73
N ASP A 558 18.52 6.73 -37.90
CA ASP A 558 17.83 7.49 -36.87
C ASP A 558 17.70 6.65 -35.59
N GLN A 559 18.19 7.17 -34.47
CA GLN A 559 18.07 6.52 -33.16
C GLN A 559 17.30 7.40 -32.19
N PHE A 560 16.45 6.77 -31.38
CA PHE A 560 15.57 7.42 -30.42
C PHE A 560 15.74 6.80 -29.02
N LEU A 561 15.89 7.63 -28.00
CA LEU A 561 15.88 7.25 -26.59
C LEU A 561 14.51 7.59 -25.99
N TRP A 562 13.78 6.58 -25.50
CA TRP A 562 12.44 6.77 -24.96
C TRP A 562 12.02 5.66 -23.99
N PHE A 563 10.89 5.87 -23.30
CA PHE A 563 10.36 4.96 -22.30
C PHE A 563 9.21 4.09 -22.83
N ARG A 564 9.31 2.77 -22.62
CA ARG A 564 8.25 1.81 -22.96
C ARG A 564 8.31 0.57 -22.08
N GLY A 565 7.14 0.10 -21.62
CA GLY A 565 7.02 -1.19 -20.94
C GLY A 565 7.89 -1.31 -19.68
N GLY A 566 8.02 -0.23 -18.91
CA GLY A 566 8.86 -0.20 -17.70
C GLY A 566 10.36 -0.03 -17.96
N ASN A 567 10.78 0.19 -19.20
CA ASN A 567 12.19 0.32 -19.57
C ASN A 567 12.46 1.63 -20.32
N TRP A 568 13.59 2.27 -20.02
CA TRP A 568 14.24 3.24 -20.89
C TRP A 568 15.12 2.53 -21.90
N GLY A 569 15.17 2.99 -23.15
CA GLY A 569 16.11 2.42 -24.11
C GLY A 569 16.21 3.13 -25.45
N VAL A 570 17.23 2.74 -26.23
CA VAL A 570 17.54 3.30 -27.55
C VAL A 570 16.99 2.41 -28.66
N THR A 571 16.22 2.95 -29.59
CA THR A 571 15.58 2.23 -30.71
C THR A 571 15.83 2.93 -32.04
N SER A 572 15.82 2.22 -33.17
CA SER A 572 15.89 2.83 -34.50
C SER A 572 14.54 3.36 -35.03
N SER A 573 13.43 3.08 -34.35
CA SER A 573 12.10 3.51 -34.77
C SER A 573 11.15 3.68 -33.58
N LEU A 574 10.38 4.77 -33.59
CA LEU A 574 9.29 4.99 -32.64
C LEU A 574 8.05 4.12 -32.95
N ASN A 575 7.93 3.59 -34.16
CA ASN A 575 6.79 2.80 -34.64
C ASN A 575 6.94 1.28 -34.42
N ALA A 576 7.78 0.86 -33.47
CA ALA A 576 8.05 -0.55 -33.28
C ALA A 576 6.83 -1.31 -32.72
N SER A 577 6.36 -2.29 -33.48
CA SER A 577 5.36 -3.31 -33.11
C SER A 577 5.50 -3.81 -31.66
N SER A 578 4.39 -4.18 -31.02
CA SER A 578 4.34 -4.79 -29.67
C SER A 578 5.06 -6.14 -29.53
N LEU A 579 5.69 -6.64 -30.60
CA LEU A 579 6.23 -7.98 -30.72
C LEU A 579 7.76 -8.08 -30.68
N ALA A 580 8.49 -6.95 -30.69
CA ALA A 580 9.94 -6.90 -30.53
C ALA A 580 10.29 -6.04 -29.32
N ALA A 581 11.25 -6.46 -28.48
CA ALA A 581 11.94 -5.53 -27.60
C ALA A 581 12.73 -4.57 -28.51
N PRO A 582 12.27 -3.33 -28.72
CA PRO A 582 12.77 -2.50 -29.80
C PRO A 582 14.14 -1.89 -29.47
N PHE A 583 14.59 -2.10 -28.24
CA PHE A 583 15.75 -1.46 -27.66
C PHE A 583 17.03 -2.20 -28.03
N ALA A 584 17.95 -1.48 -28.68
CA ALA A 584 19.35 -1.90 -28.83
C ALA A 584 20.03 -1.97 -27.46
N VAL A 585 19.69 -1.03 -26.57
CA VAL A 585 20.08 -1.04 -25.15
C VAL A 585 18.90 -0.63 -24.30
N ARG A 586 18.65 -1.33 -23.19
CA ARG A 586 17.58 -1.01 -22.24
C ARG A 586 18.03 -0.96 -20.79
N CYS A 587 17.33 -0.17 -20.00
CA CYS A 587 17.46 -0.06 -18.56
C CYS A 587 16.07 -0.14 -17.91
N ALA A 588 15.86 -1.11 -17.03
CA ALA A 588 14.60 -1.30 -16.33
C ALA A 588 14.50 -0.33 -15.14
N ASP A 589 13.72 0.73 -15.29
CA ASP A 589 13.42 1.68 -14.21
C ASP A 589 12.09 2.39 -14.50
N ALA A 590 10.99 1.84 -13.95
CA ALA A 590 9.65 2.37 -14.18
C ALA A 590 9.44 3.76 -13.56
N ASN A 591 10.25 4.14 -12.57
CA ASN A 591 10.04 5.36 -11.78
C ASN A 591 10.76 6.58 -12.35
N ALA A 592 11.80 6.40 -13.18
CA ALA A 592 12.58 7.51 -13.72
C ALA A 592 11.83 8.28 -14.82
N LEU A 593 11.48 9.55 -14.59
CA LEU A 593 10.69 10.35 -15.53
C LEU A 593 11.48 10.77 -16.78
N HIS A 594 12.81 10.83 -16.69
CA HIS A 594 13.73 11.04 -17.82
C HIS A 594 15.04 10.25 -17.63
N PRO A 595 15.87 10.07 -18.67
CA PRO A 595 17.06 9.18 -18.62
C PRO A 595 18.09 9.54 -17.54
N LEU A 596 18.26 10.82 -17.20
CA LEU A 596 19.19 11.24 -16.15
C LEU A 596 18.70 10.95 -14.71
N GLN A 597 17.43 10.60 -14.52
CA GLN A 597 16.90 10.15 -13.22
C GLN A 597 17.10 8.65 -12.97
N LEU A 598 17.64 7.91 -13.95
CA LEU A 598 17.99 6.52 -13.76
C LEU A 598 18.94 6.40 -12.57
N ARG A 599 18.59 5.55 -11.59
CA ARG A 599 19.39 5.40 -10.38
C ARG A 599 20.83 4.99 -10.76
N ARG A 600 21.84 5.48 -10.03
CA ARG A 600 23.26 5.09 -10.24
C ARG A 600 23.54 3.58 -10.22
N ARG A 601 22.59 2.75 -9.77
CA ARG A 601 22.66 1.28 -9.73
C ARG A 601 21.85 0.58 -10.83
N SER A 602 21.12 1.32 -11.66
CA SER A 602 20.32 0.74 -12.73
C SER A 602 21.25 0.22 -13.83
N LYS A 603 21.18 -1.09 -14.09
CA LYS A 603 22.06 -1.76 -15.07
C LYS A 603 21.47 -1.63 -16.46
N TRP A 604 22.29 -1.18 -17.40
CA TRP A 604 21.98 -1.22 -18.82
C TRP A 604 22.27 -2.62 -19.37
N TYR A 605 21.40 -3.08 -20.26
CA TYR A 605 21.52 -4.35 -20.97
C TYR A 605 21.54 -4.07 -22.46
N MET A 606 22.61 -4.49 -23.15
CA MET A 606 22.74 -4.38 -24.60
C MET A 606 22.31 -5.68 -25.26
N ARG A 607 21.53 -5.55 -26.33
CA ARG A 607 21.07 -6.70 -27.11
C ARG A 607 22.13 -7.07 -28.14
N THR A 608 22.78 -8.22 -27.95
CA THR A 608 23.79 -8.76 -28.88
C THR A 608 23.20 -9.78 -29.86
N GLY A 609 21.93 -10.17 -29.71
CA GLY A 609 21.22 -11.07 -30.64
C GLY A 609 19.73 -11.27 -30.33
N ARG A 610 19.09 -12.26 -30.98
CA ARG A 610 17.73 -12.70 -30.59
C ARG A 610 17.79 -13.36 -29.21
N ASN A 611 17.11 -12.77 -28.22
CA ASN A 611 17.03 -13.24 -26.82
C ASN A 611 18.36 -13.30 -26.04
N LYS A 612 19.41 -12.64 -26.53
CA LYS A 612 20.67 -12.47 -25.79
C LYS A 612 20.84 -11.01 -25.38
N GLU A 613 20.99 -10.81 -24.08
CA GLU A 613 21.25 -9.51 -23.47
C GLU A 613 22.50 -9.64 -22.61
N ASP A 614 23.50 -8.82 -22.94
CA ASP A 614 24.71 -8.73 -22.15
C ASP A 614 24.63 -7.48 -21.27
N SER A 615 25.12 -7.60 -20.04
CA SER A 615 25.25 -6.44 -19.16
C SER A 615 26.20 -5.44 -19.82
N ALA A 616 25.78 -4.18 -19.90
CA ALA A 616 26.54 -3.09 -20.46
C ALA A 616 26.95 -2.12 -19.33
N PRO A 617 27.86 -2.52 -18.42
CA PRO A 617 28.23 -1.72 -17.25
C PRO A 617 28.90 -0.40 -17.62
N ASP A 618 29.52 -0.33 -18.80
CA ASP A 618 30.27 0.84 -19.27
C ASP A 618 29.38 1.88 -19.96
N LEU A 619 28.07 1.62 -20.10
CA LEU A 619 27.15 2.55 -20.73
C LEU A 619 26.76 3.67 -19.75
N LEU A 620 27.14 4.90 -20.11
CA LEU A 620 26.92 6.09 -19.30
C LEU A 620 25.92 7.02 -19.99
N VAL A 621 25.02 7.59 -19.19
CA VAL A 621 24.06 8.61 -19.63
C VAL A 621 24.27 9.86 -18.79
N ALA A 622 24.65 10.97 -19.44
CA ALA A 622 25.02 12.22 -18.78
C ALA A 622 24.40 13.44 -19.47
N ALA A 623 24.30 14.56 -18.74
CA ALA A 623 23.84 15.83 -19.30
C ALA A 623 24.89 16.49 -20.19
N ASP A 624 26.19 16.35 -19.85
CA ASP A 624 27.33 16.90 -20.56
C ASP A 624 28.52 15.93 -20.52
N LEU A 625 29.22 15.75 -21.65
CA LEU A 625 30.37 14.85 -21.77
C LEU A 625 31.65 15.38 -21.11
N GLU A 626 31.74 16.68 -20.82
CA GLU A 626 32.93 17.30 -20.24
C GLU A 626 33.12 17.02 -18.74
N GLN A 627 32.11 16.50 -18.04
CA GLN A 627 32.21 16.20 -16.60
C GLN A 627 32.65 14.77 -16.29
N SER A 628 32.61 13.83 -17.25
CA SER A 628 32.85 12.40 -16.98
C SER A 628 34.33 11.99 -16.98
N THR A 629 35.23 12.77 -17.59
CA THR A 629 36.68 12.48 -17.65
C THR A 629 37.43 12.84 -16.36
N SER A 630 36.76 13.45 -15.36
CA SER A 630 37.37 13.86 -14.09
C SER A 630 37.20 12.85 -12.95
N ALA A 631 36.52 11.72 -13.17
CA ALA A 631 36.24 10.71 -12.16
C ALA A 631 36.54 9.28 -12.66
N SER A 632 37.79 9.05 -13.09
CA SER A 632 38.38 7.71 -13.28
C SER A 632 39.47 7.48 -12.25
#